data_AF-A0AAD7Y9G3-F1
#
_entry.id   AF-A0AAD7Y9G3-F1
#
_cell.length_a   1.000
_cell.length_b   1.000
_cell.length_c   1.000
_cell.angle_alpha   90.00
_cell.angle_beta   90.00
_cell.angle_gamma   90.00
#
_symmetry.space_group_name_H-M   'P 1'
#
loop_
_entity.id
_entity.type
_entity.pdbx_description
1 polymer ?
#
loop_
_entity_poly.entity_id
_entity_poly.type
_entity_poly.pdbx_seq_one_letter_code
_entity_poly.pdbx_strand_id
1 'polypeptide(L)'
;MEPWPIYNCYIHRIESIQRKFLRYIQYRSETYLPDYHSRCLKFHILPLTEQRKITDIAFLFNIANGSVDCSELIGKLGLRVPSFTFRNHRPFYVPSVRCIYRKKSYIIRASRSYI
;
A
#
# COMPACT_ATOMS: atom_id res chain seq x y z
N MET A 1 20.00 13.34 15.22
CA MET A 1 20.22 12.17 14.35
C MET A 1 18.98 11.30 14.46
N GLU A 2 18.02 11.46 13.55
CA GLU A 2 16.76 10.71 13.59
C GLU A 2 17.06 9.21 13.35
N PRO A 3 16.54 8.28 14.17
CA PRO A 3 16.73 6.86 13.93
C PRO A 3 16.09 6.49 12.59
N TRP A 4 16.88 5.89 11.69
CA TRP A 4 16.38 5.39 10.41
C TRP A 4 15.17 4.48 10.68
N PRO A 5 14.02 4.78 10.07
CA PRO A 5 12.81 4.02 10.36
C PRO A 5 12.97 2.58 9.91
N ILE A 6 12.94 1.65 10.86
CA ILE A 6 13.14 0.20 10.67
C ILE A 6 12.24 -0.35 9.53
N TYR A 7 11.04 0.23 9.37
CA TYR A 7 10.11 -0.18 8.32
C TYR A 7 10.70 -0.05 6.90
N ASN A 8 11.50 0.98 6.62
CA ASN A 8 12.11 1.18 5.30
C ASN A 8 13.06 0.04 4.92
N CYS A 9 13.81 -0.49 5.89
CA CYS A 9 14.71 -1.62 5.68
C CYS A 9 13.94 -2.84 5.14
N TYR A 10 12.77 -3.13 5.70
CA TYR A 10 11.93 -4.22 5.23
C TYR A 10 11.32 -3.96 3.84
N ILE A 11 10.95 -2.70 3.53
CA ILE A 11 10.49 -2.32 2.19
C ILE A 11 11.59 -2.61 1.16
N HIS A 12 12.80 -2.09 1.40
CA HIS A 12 13.92 -2.25 0.50
C HIS A 12 14.37 -3.71 0.37
N ARG A 13 14.30 -4.49 1.45
CA ARG A 13 14.61 -5.93 1.42
C ARG A 13 13.65 -6.68 0.50
N ILE A 14 12.35 -6.49 0.64
CA ILE A 14 11.34 -7.15 -0.21
C ILE A 14 11.50 -6.69 -1.68
N GLU A 15 11.65 -5.39 -1.89
CA GLU A 15 11.86 -4.78 -3.21
C GLU A 15 13.13 -5.32 -3.90
N SER A 16 14.20 -5.58 -3.13
CA SER A 16 15.44 -6.17 -3.65
C SER A 16 15.25 -7.59 -4.18
N ILE A 17 14.34 -8.36 -3.58
CA ILE A 17 14.00 -9.72 -4.03
C ILE A 17 13.27 -9.62 -5.37
N GLN A 18 12.27 -8.75 -5.47
CA GLN A 18 11.55 -8.51 -6.74
C GLN A 18 12.49 -8.04 -7.85
N ARG A 19 13.45 -7.15 -7.55
CA ARG A 19 14.48 -6.71 -8.51
C ARG A 19 15.36 -7.84 -9.01
N LYS A 20 15.78 -8.75 -8.11
CA LYS A 20 16.55 -9.95 -8.49
C LYS A 20 15.72 -10.88 -9.38
N PHE A 21 14.46 -11.08 -9.04
CA PHE A 21 13.53 -11.90 -9.82
C PHE A 21 13.33 -11.35 -11.24
N LEU A 22 13.07 -10.04 -11.39
CA LEU A 22 12.91 -9.41 -12.70
C LEU A 22 14.20 -9.46 -13.55
N ARG A 23 15.39 -9.35 -12.91
CA ARG A 23 16.67 -9.57 -13.61
C ARG A 23 16.79 -10.99 -14.16
N TYR A 24 16.38 -11.97 -13.36
CA TYR A 24 16.39 -13.36 -13.78
C TYR A 24 15.43 -13.61 -14.96
N ILE A 25 14.20 -13.11 -14.90
CA ILE A 25 13.25 -13.24 -16.02
C ILE A 25 13.79 -12.53 -17.27
N GLN A 26 14.33 -11.32 -17.11
CA GLN A 26 14.94 -10.59 -18.23
C GLN A 26 16.03 -11.41 -18.92
N TYR A 27 16.93 -12.00 -18.13
CA TYR A 27 17.99 -12.87 -18.65
C TYR A 27 17.43 -14.05 -19.44
N ARG A 28 16.32 -14.64 -18.99
CA ARG A 28 15.65 -15.76 -19.68
C ARG A 28 14.87 -15.32 -20.92
N SER A 29 14.49 -14.06 -21.02
CA SER A 29 13.69 -13.50 -22.13
C SER A 29 14.55 -12.90 -23.25
N GLU A 30 15.89 -12.92 -23.13
CA GLU A 30 16.85 -12.37 -24.11
C GLU A 30 16.66 -10.88 -24.47
N THR A 31 15.86 -10.15 -23.69
CA THR A 31 15.64 -8.70 -23.85
C THR A 31 16.48 -7.94 -22.85
N TYR A 32 17.05 -6.78 -23.22
CA TYR A 32 17.72 -5.90 -22.27
C TYR A 32 16.86 -4.70 -21.91
N LEU A 33 16.52 -4.57 -20.62
CA LEU A 33 15.82 -3.42 -20.07
C LEU A 33 16.66 -2.82 -18.93
N PRO A 34 17.18 -1.59 -19.09
CA PRO A 34 18.08 -1.02 -18.09
C PRO A 34 17.35 -0.69 -16.79
N ASP A 35 16.13 -0.15 -16.89
CA ASP A 35 15.39 0.34 -15.74
C ASP A 35 14.52 -0.73 -15.07
N TYR A 36 14.30 -0.57 -13.76
CA TYR A 36 13.40 -1.43 -12.99
C TYR A 36 11.94 -1.27 -13.41
N HIS A 37 11.47 -0.04 -13.64
CA HIS A 37 10.09 0.21 -14.03
C HIS A 37 9.79 -0.39 -15.42
N SER A 38 10.74 -0.28 -16.36
CA SER A 38 10.60 -0.91 -17.68
C SER A 38 10.49 -2.44 -17.58
N ARG A 39 11.27 -3.09 -16.71
CA ARG A 39 11.13 -4.54 -16.45
C ARG A 39 9.78 -4.88 -15.85
N CYS A 40 9.33 -4.12 -14.86
CA CYS A 40 8.02 -4.26 -14.25
C CYS A 40 6.91 -4.20 -15.31
N LEU A 41 6.93 -3.17 -16.17
CA LEU A 41 5.95 -2.99 -17.25
C LEU A 41 5.99 -4.15 -18.26
N LYS A 42 7.19 -4.56 -18.70
CA LYS A 42 7.35 -5.65 -19.68
C LYS A 42 6.79 -6.98 -19.19
N PHE A 43 6.95 -7.29 -17.91
CA PHE A 43 6.50 -8.55 -17.32
C PHE A 43 5.15 -8.44 -16.60
N HIS A 44 4.45 -7.32 -16.75
CA HIS A 44 3.18 -7.04 -16.07
C HIS A 44 3.24 -7.21 -14.55
N ILE A 45 4.40 -6.91 -13.96
CA ILE A 45 4.61 -6.95 -12.51
C ILE A 45 4.57 -5.52 -11.99
N LEU A 46 3.70 -5.25 -11.01
CA LEU A 46 3.65 -3.93 -10.39
C LEU A 46 4.84 -3.72 -9.43
N PRO A 47 5.38 -2.50 -9.33
CA PRO A 47 6.30 -2.15 -8.26
C PRO A 47 5.69 -2.42 -6.89
N LEU A 48 6.52 -2.77 -5.89
CA LEU A 48 6.05 -3.11 -4.55
C LEU A 48 5.21 -1.99 -3.92
N THR A 49 5.54 -0.72 -4.22
CA THR A 49 4.79 0.44 -3.72
C THR A 49 3.35 0.46 -4.21
N GLU A 50 3.12 0.16 -5.49
CA GLU A 50 1.78 0.14 -6.08
C GLU A 50 1.02 -1.11 -5.66
N GLN A 51 1.69 -2.27 -5.65
CA GLN A 51 1.10 -3.51 -5.17
C GLN A 51 0.59 -3.37 -3.73
N ARG A 52 1.36 -2.74 -2.85
CA ARG A 52 0.94 -2.48 -1.46
C ARG A 52 -0.27 -1.56 -1.35
N LYS A 53 -0.38 -0.52 -2.17
CA LYS A 53 -1.57 0.34 -2.19
C LYS A 53 -2.81 -0.46 -2.57
N ILE A 54 -2.71 -1.29 -3.62
CA ILE A 54 -3.82 -2.14 -4.07
C ILE A 54 -4.22 -3.13 -2.97
N THR A 55 -3.24 -3.81 -2.36
CA THR A 55 -3.51 -4.72 -1.23
C THR A 55 -4.12 -3.98 -0.05
N ASP A 56 -3.63 -2.79 0.28
CA ASP A 56 -4.16 -2.00 1.39
C ASP A 56 -5.64 -1.63 1.15
N ILE A 57 -5.98 -1.20 -0.07
CA ILE A 57 -7.35 -0.86 -0.50
C ILE A 57 -8.25 -2.11 -0.51
N ALA A 58 -7.80 -3.20 -1.11
CA ALA A 58 -8.56 -4.44 -1.21
C ALA A 58 -8.87 -5.01 0.19
N PHE A 59 -7.86 -5.02 1.06
CA PHE A 59 -8.05 -5.47 2.44
C PHE A 59 -8.98 -4.53 3.22
N LEU A 60 -8.91 -3.21 2.98
CA LEU A 60 -9.78 -2.23 3.63
C LEU A 60 -11.24 -2.43 3.23
N PHE A 61 -11.47 -2.69 1.94
CA PHE A 61 -12.78 -3.00 1.39
C PHE A 61 -13.34 -4.29 1.99
N ASN A 62 -12.52 -5.34 2.10
CA ASN A 62 -12.93 -6.60 2.71
C ASN A 62 -13.29 -6.44 4.20
N ILE A 63 -12.59 -5.59 4.95
CA ILE A 63 -12.93 -5.25 6.33
C ILE A 63 -14.28 -4.51 6.37
N ALA A 64 -14.47 -3.51 5.52
CA ALA A 64 -15.70 -2.72 5.49
C ALA A 64 -16.94 -3.56 5.11
N ASN A 65 -16.77 -4.57 4.27
CA ASN A 65 -17.84 -5.50 3.87
C ASN A 65 -18.05 -6.66 4.85
N GLY A 66 -17.30 -6.74 5.95
CA GLY A 66 -17.41 -7.84 6.91
C GLY A 66 -16.89 -9.19 6.39
N SER A 67 -16.13 -9.21 5.29
CA SER A 67 -15.46 -10.43 4.81
C SER A 67 -14.26 -10.83 5.68
N VAL A 68 -13.81 -9.92 6.57
CA VAL A 68 -12.80 -10.17 7.60
C VAL A 68 -13.50 -10.18 8.94
N ASP A 69 -13.51 -11.33 9.62
CA ASP A 69 -14.12 -11.50 10.93
C ASP A 69 -13.22 -10.91 12.04
N CYS A 70 -13.22 -9.58 12.14
CA CYS A 70 -12.47 -8.85 13.16
C CYS A 70 -13.21 -7.57 13.57
N SER A 71 -14.10 -7.70 14.56
CA SER A 71 -14.89 -6.59 15.10
C SER A 71 -14.03 -5.44 15.65
N GLU A 72 -12.87 -5.73 16.24
CA GLU A 72 -11.94 -4.72 16.74
C GLU A 72 -11.39 -3.85 15.60
N LEU A 73 -11.11 -4.45 14.44
CA LEU A 73 -10.54 -3.74 13.29
C LEU A 73 -11.59 -2.87 12.60
N ILE A 74 -12.83 -3.38 12.49
CA ILE A 74 -13.99 -2.61 12.03
C ILE A 74 -14.27 -1.44 12.98
N GLY A 75 -14.23 -1.65 14.30
CA GLY A 75 -14.43 -0.60 15.29
C GLY A 75 -13.37 0.51 15.26
N LYS A 76 -12.15 0.21 14.79
CA LYS A 76 -11.08 1.20 14.57
C LYS A 76 -11.24 1.97 13.25
N LEU A 77 -12.10 1.51 12.35
CA LEU A 77 -12.32 2.14 11.05
C LEU A 77 -13.30 3.32 11.23
N GLY A 78 -12.79 4.54 11.10
CA GLY A 78 -13.65 5.72 11.10
C GLY A 78 -14.39 5.83 9.76
N LEU A 79 -15.71 5.67 9.77
CA LEU A 79 -16.55 5.98 8.61
C LEU A 79 -16.89 7.47 8.60
N ARG A 80 -16.71 8.12 7.45
CA ARG A 80 -17.13 9.50 7.25
C ARG A 80 -18.51 9.47 6.60
N VAL A 81 -19.55 9.66 7.41
CA VAL A 81 -20.91 9.81 6.91
C VAL A 81 -21.02 11.17 6.20
N PRO A 82 -21.38 11.22 4.90
CA PRO A 82 -21.51 12.48 4.19
C PRO A 82 -22.71 13.26 4.72
N SER A 83 -22.45 14.41 5.35
CA SER A 83 -23.48 15.39 5.69
C SER A 83 -23.55 16.42 4.56
N PHE A 84 -24.46 16.23 3.60
CA PHE A 84 -24.59 17.04 2.37
C PHE A 84 -23.50 16.84 1.30
N THR A 85 -23.86 17.15 0.05
CA THR A 85 -23.09 16.98 -1.20
C THR A 85 -21.71 17.66 -1.16
N PHE A 86 -20.72 16.96 -0.62
CA PHE A 86 -19.32 17.36 -0.74
C PHE A 86 -18.74 16.86 -2.07
N ARG A 87 -18.02 17.73 -2.78
CA ARG A 87 -17.23 17.40 -3.97
C ARG A 87 -16.05 16.44 -3.69
N ASN A 88 -15.81 16.07 -2.43
CA ASN A 88 -14.69 15.24 -2.01
C ASN A 88 -15.22 14.03 -1.21
N HIS A 89 -15.45 12.94 -1.93
CA HIS A 89 -16.18 11.77 -1.45
C HIS A 89 -15.27 10.75 -0.76
N ARG A 90 -14.54 11.18 0.28
CA ARG A 90 -13.69 10.26 1.07
C ARG A 90 -14.56 9.48 2.07
N PRO A 91 -14.76 8.17 1.90
CA PRO A 91 -15.66 7.40 2.77
C PRO A 91 -15.06 7.12 4.16
N PHE A 92 -13.74 7.23 4.31
CA PHE A 92 -13.05 6.95 5.56
C PHE A 92 -12.50 8.23 6.20
N TYR A 93 -12.68 8.33 7.51
CA TYR A 93 -12.06 9.36 8.35
C TYR A 93 -10.61 8.99 8.66
N VAL A 94 -9.70 9.94 8.42
CA VAL A 94 -8.27 9.77 8.68
C VAL A 94 -7.85 10.69 9.83
N PRO A 95 -7.53 10.16 11.02
CA PRO A 95 -7.13 11.00 12.14
C PRO A 95 -5.76 11.66 11.90
N SER A 96 -5.62 12.90 12.38
CA SER A 96 -4.32 13.56 12.45
C SER A 96 -3.53 12.97 13.62
N VAL A 97 -2.42 12.30 13.32
CA VAL A 97 -1.56 11.65 14.32
C VAL A 97 -0.17 12.27 14.31
N ARG A 98 0.39 12.49 15.51
CA ARG A 98 1.71 13.12 15.68
C ARG A 98 2.87 12.16 15.37
N CYS A 99 2.74 10.89 15.75
CA CYS A 99 3.80 9.88 15.63
C CYS A 99 3.90 9.26 14.22
N ILE A 100 5.12 9.19 13.67
CA ILE A 100 5.41 8.60 12.35
C ILE A 100 5.00 7.12 12.29
N TYR A 101 5.27 6.34 13.34
CA TYR A 101 4.85 4.92 13.40
C TYR A 101 3.35 4.77 13.23
N ARG A 102 2.56 5.62 13.90
CA ARG A 102 1.10 5.63 13.77
C ARG A 102 0.68 6.07 12.37
N LYS A 103 1.32 7.08 11.78
CA LYS A 103 1.08 7.49 10.36
C LYS A 103 1.29 6.34 9.37
N LYS A 104 2.20 5.40 9.68
CA LYS A 104 2.53 4.24 8.85
C LYS A 104 1.73 2.97 9.20
N SER A 105 0.86 3.03 10.21
CA SER A 105 -0.06 1.94 10.54
C SER A 105 -0.99 1.63 9.37
N TYR A 106 -1.43 0.37 9.29
CA TYR A 106 -2.28 -0.12 8.22
C TYR A 106 -3.54 0.74 8.00
N ILE A 107 -4.32 0.99 9.07
CA ILE A 107 -5.57 1.75 8.96
C ILE A 107 -5.35 3.13 8.34
N ILE A 108 -4.34 3.88 8.82
CA ILE A 108 -4.10 5.24 8.33
C ILE A 108 -3.57 5.24 6.89
N ARG A 109 -2.70 4.31 6.52
CA ARG A 109 -2.19 4.25 5.13
C ARG A 109 -3.27 3.78 4.15
N ALA A 110 -4.10 2.81 4.55
CA ALA A 110 -5.17 2.28 3.71
C ALA A 110 -6.27 3.32 3.48
N SER A 111 -6.78 3.96 4.54
CA SER A 111 -7.77 5.04 4.44
C SER A 111 -7.29 6.25 3.64
N ARG A 112 -5.97 6.49 3.56
CA ARG A 112 -5.39 7.54 2.71
C ARG A 112 -5.22 7.14 1.25
N SER A 113 -5.05 5.84 0.99
CA SER A 113 -4.85 5.31 -0.37
C SER A 113 -6.18 5.18 -1.11
N TYR A 114 -7.27 5.07 -0.37
CA TYR A 114 -8.64 5.16 -0.88
C TYR A 114 -8.99 6.63 -1.19
N ILE A 115 -8.75 7.07 -2.42
CA ILE A 115 -9.08 8.41 -2.96
C ILE A 115 -9.99 8.25 -4.16
#